data_AF-A0A9E4KFH4-F1
#
_entry.id   AF-A0A9E4KFH4-F1
#
_cell.length_a   1.000
_cell.length_b   1.000
_cell.length_c   1.000
_cell.angle_alpha   90.00
_cell.angle_beta   90.00
_cell.angle_gamma   90.00
#
_symmetry.space_group_name_H-M   'P 1'
#
loop_
_entity.id
_entity.type
_entity.pdbx_description
1 polymer ?
#
loop_
_entity_poly.entity_id
_entity_poly.type
_entity_poly.pdbx_seq_one_letter_code
_entity_poly.pdbx_strand_id
1 'polypeptide(L)'
;EGRHLGYFRADGLIVATPTGSTAYSLSAGGPLVLPDLNVMLINPICPHTLSNRPIVVPAEAELEITIFPDTEAEGREVLLTLDGFPGCELEAGDSVKIRKSRTPVRIIRPRGADFFQTLREKLLWETHPRGGRKT
;
A
#
# COMPACT_ATOMS: atom_id res chain seq x y z
N GLU A 1 16.21 13.69 12.70
CA GLU A 1 17.13 12.97 11.79
C GLU A 1 16.36 11.86 11.09
N GLY A 2 16.46 11.77 9.76
CA GLY A 2 15.87 10.66 9.01
C GLY A 2 16.64 9.37 9.23
N ARG A 3 15.96 8.22 9.20
CA ARG A 3 16.60 6.88 9.30
C ARG A 3 16.51 6.20 7.95
N HIS A 4 17.63 5.72 7.43
CA HIS A 4 17.65 4.95 6.19
C HIS A 4 17.04 3.57 6.45
N LEU A 5 15.99 3.22 5.70
CA LEU A 5 15.30 1.94 5.81
C LEU A 5 15.98 0.84 4.98
N GLY A 6 16.35 1.16 3.74
CA GLY A 6 16.96 0.21 2.82
C GLY A 6 16.73 0.58 1.36
N TYR A 7 17.09 -0.35 0.48
CA TYR A 7 16.98 -0.23 -0.97
C TYR A 7 15.94 -1.21 -1.50
N PHE A 8 15.10 -0.75 -2.44
CA PHE A 8 14.07 -1.56 -3.07
C PHE A 8 14.36 -1.67 -4.57
N ARG A 9 14.75 -2.86 -5.03
CA ARG A 9 14.76 -3.22 -6.44
C ARG A 9 13.54 -4.09 -6.71
N ALA A 10 12.59 -3.56 -7.45
CA ALA A 10 11.23 -4.08 -7.59
C ALA A 10 10.60 -3.46 -8.85
N ASP A 11 9.48 -4.01 -9.30
CA ASP A 11 8.67 -3.38 -10.37
C ASP A 11 8.10 -2.03 -9.92
N GLY A 12 7.94 -1.85 -8.60
CA GLY A 12 7.52 -0.59 -8.00
C GLY A 12 7.39 -0.68 -6.48
N LEU A 13 6.94 0.41 -5.88
CA LEU A 13 6.71 0.53 -4.44
C LEU A 13 5.35 1.17 -4.18
N ILE A 14 4.51 0.51 -3.40
CA ILE A 14 3.21 1.02 -2.96
C ILE A 14 3.37 1.59 -1.57
N VAL A 15 2.89 2.82 -1.38
CA VAL A 15 2.66 3.38 -0.06
C VAL A 15 1.15 3.53 0.13
N ALA A 16 0.59 2.81 1.11
CA ALA A 16 -0.86 2.72 1.27
C ALA A 16 -1.32 3.18 2.66
N THR A 17 -2.52 3.75 2.70
CA THR A 17 -3.29 3.95 3.93
C THR A 17 -3.93 2.62 4.36
N PRO A 18 -4.50 2.52 5.58
CA PRO A 18 -5.25 1.35 6.01
C PRO A 18 -6.43 1.04 5.08
N THR A 19 -7.09 2.07 4.55
CA THR A 19 -8.17 1.89 3.57
C THR A 19 -7.63 1.38 2.23
N GLY A 20 -6.44 1.84 1.82
CA GLY A 20 -5.74 1.34 0.62
C GLY A 20 -5.14 -0.06 0.77
N SER A 21 -5.09 -0.63 1.98
CA SER A 21 -4.52 -1.97 2.22
C SER A 21 -5.31 -3.07 1.53
N THR A 22 -6.59 -2.85 1.21
CA THR A 22 -7.49 -3.78 0.51
C THR A 22 -7.46 -3.62 -1.01
N ALA A 23 -6.80 -2.57 -1.52
CA ALA A 23 -6.68 -2.25 -2.94
C ALA A 23 -5.41 -2.88 -3.53
N TYR A 24 -4.64 -2.12 -4.31
CA TYR A 24 -3.46 -2.66 -5.00
C TYR A 24 -2.40 -3.22 -4.04
N SER A 25 -2.31 -2.66 -2.83
CA SER A 25 -1.44 -3.20 -1.79
C SER A 25 -1.76 -4.65 -1.44
N LEU A 26 -3.05 -5.05 -1.44
CA LEU A 26 -3.44 -6.44 -1.19
C LEU A 26 -2.97 -7.36 -2.32
N SER A 27 -3.17 -6.93 -3.57
CA SER A 27 -2.75 -7.67 -4.76
C SER A 27 -1.23 -7.89 -4.82
N ALA A 28 -0.46 -6.92 -4.33
CA ALA A 28 1.00 -7.03 -4.21
C ALA A 28 1.46 -7.80 -2.96
N GLY A 29 0.57 -8.52 -2.26
CA GLY A 29 0.91 -9.36 -1.11
C GLY A 29 1.09 -8.61 0.22
N GLY A 30 0.62 -7.37 0.30
CA GLY A 30 0.58 -6.60 1.53
C GLY A 30 -0.51 -7.08 2.49
N PRO A 31 -0.39 -6.79 3.80
CA PRO A 31 -1.37 -7.22 4.80
C PRO A 31 -2.66 -6.42 4.70
N LEU A 32 -3.75 -7.04 5.17
CA LEU A 32 -5.01 -6.35 5.45
C LEU A 32 -4.90 -5.59 6.77
N VAL A 33 -5.28 -4.31 6.74
CA VAL A 33 -5.23 -3.41 7.89
C VAL A 33 -6.62 -2.84 8.12
N LEU A 34 -7.06 -2.81 9.37
CA LEU A 34 -8.36 -2.26 9.70
C LEU A 34 -8.40 -0.74 9.42
N PRO A 35 -9.49 -0.20 8.84
CA PRO A 35 -9.56 1.19 8.41
C PRO A 35 -9.40 2.25 9.52
N ASP A 36 -9.56 1.87 10.79
CA ASP A 36 -9.47 2.72 11.97
C ASP A 36 -8.06 2.77 12.59
N LEU A 37 -7.14 1.91 12.15
CA LEU A 37 -5.75 1.94 12.61
C LEU A 37 -5.00 3.15 12.04
N ASN A 38 -4.14 3.74 12.85
CA ASN A 38 -3.38 4.92 12.46
C ASN A 38 -1.97 4.56 11.96
N VAL A 39 -1.91 3.86 10.84
CA VAL A 39 -0.67 3.33 10.26
C VAL A 39 -0.57 3.61 8.76
N MET A 40 0.62 3.45 8.20
CA MET A 40 0.90 3.48 6.78
C MET A 40 1.64 2.19 6.39
N LEU A 41 1.39 1.69 5.18
CA LEU A 41 2.05 0.51 4.64
C LEU A 41 3.07 0.92 3.58
N ILE A 42 4.22 0.25 3.57
CA ILE A 42 5.21 0.30 2.51
C ILE A 42 5.30 -1.12 1.94
N ASN A 43 4.89 -1.31 0.68
CA ASN A 43 4.77 -2.62 0.07
C ASN A 43 5.42 -2.68 -1.32
N PRO A 44 6.52 -3.44 -1.51
CA PRO A 44 7.16 -3.57 -2.82
C PRO A 44 6.33 -4.45 -3.78
N ILE A 45 6.31 -4.09 -5.06
CA ILE A 45 5.68 -4.87 -6.12
C ILE A 45 6.73 -5.79 -6.75
N CYS A 46 6.54 -7.11 -6.66
CA CYS A 46 7.47 -8.11 -7.23
C CYS A 46 8.94 -7.83 -6.90
N PRO A 47 9.35 -7.75 -5.61
CA PRO A 47 10.73 -7.43 -5.26
C PRO A 47 11.72 -8.47 -5.81
N HIS A 48 12.85 -8.01 -6.33
CA HIS A 48 13.93 -8.86 -6.86
C HIS A 48 14.79 -9.49 -5.73
N THR A 49 14.45 -9.25 -4.47
CA THR A 49 15.11 -9.83 -3.30
C THR A 49 14.08 -10.47 -2.37
N LEU A 50 14.41 -11.64 -1.82
CA LEU A 50 13.51 -12.40 -0.93
C LEU A 50 13.30 -11.74 0.44
N SER A 51 14.21 -10.85 0.85
CA SER A 51 14.19 -10.15 2.13
C SER A 51 13.25 -8.95 2.16
N ASN A 52 12.85 -8.42 1.00
CA ASN A 52 11.99 -7.24 0.94
C ASN A 52 10.55 -7.67 1.23
N ARG A 53 10.08 -7.36 2.43
CA ARG A 53 8.72 -7.65 2.92
C ARG A 53 7.92 -6.35 3.08
N PRO A 54 6.57 -6.43 3.05
CA PRO A 54 5.74 -5.29 3.42
C PRO A 54 6.04 -4.83 4.84
N ILE A 55 6.06 -3.51 5.05
CA ILE A 55 6.36 -2.89 6.35
C ILE A 55 5.18 -2.00 6.75
N VAL A 56 4.81 -2.07 8.03
CA VAL A 56 3.79 -1.19 8.63
C VAL A 56 4.49 -0.20 9.56
N VAL A 57 4.24 1.08 9.34
CA VAL A 57 4.82 2.19 10.14
C VAL A 57 3.70 3.07 10.72
N PRO A 58 3.96 3.85 11.79
CA PRO A 58 3.01 4.86 12.26
C PRO A 58 2.64 5.83 11.13
N ALA A 59 1.38 6.26 11.06
CA ALA A 59 0.95 7.18 10.00
C ALA A 59 1.59 8.57 10.10
N GLU A 60 2.09 8.94 11.28
CA GLU A 60 2.85 10.16 11.55
C GLU A 60 4.28 10.11 11.00
N ALA A 61 4.76 8.95 10.54
CA ALA A 61 6.05 8.87 9.88
C ALA A 61 6.06 9.69 8.59
N GLU A 62 7.16 10.39 8.35
CA GLU A 62 7.44 11.04 7.08
C GLU A 62 8.39 10.14 6.28
N LEU A 63 7.97 9.76 5.08
CA LEU A 63 8.75 8.93 4.19
C LEU A 63 9.34 9.79 3.08
N GLU A 64 10.56 9.45 2.69
CA GLU A 64 11.24 10.03 1.53
C GLU A 64 11.77 8.88 0.67
N ILE A 65 11.37 8.85 -0.60
CA ILE A 65 11.75 7.82 -1.57
C ILE A 65 12.49 8.50 -2.70
N THR A 66 13.75 8.13 -2.92
CA THR A 66 14.58 8.67 -3.99
C THR A 66 14.73 7.65 -5.12
N ILE A 67 14.57 8.09 -6.36
CA ILE A 67 14.81 7.26 -7.54
C ILE A 67 16.30 7.17 -7.81
N PHE A 68 16.83 5.95 -7.91
CA PHE A 68 18.27 5.73 -8.10
C PHE A 68 18.70 5.98 -9.56
N PRO A 69 19.92 6.50 -9.79
CA PRO A 69 20.50 6.69 -11.14
C PRO A 69 20.51 5.45 -12.03
N ASP A 70 20.66 4.27 -11.43
CA ASP A 70 20.66 3.00 -12.17
C ASP A 70 19.32 2.75 -12.90
N THR A 71 18.23 3.38 -12.45
CA THR A 71 16.92 3.31 -13.11
C THR A 71 16.97 3.85 -14.53
N GLU A 72 17.57 5.03 -14.73
CA GLU A 72 17.76 5.63 -16.06
C GLU A 72 18.79 4.87 -16.89
N ALA A 73 19.89 4.43 -16.27
CA ALA A 73 20.92 3.66 -16.96
C ALA A 73 20.38 2.34 -17.54
N GLU A 74 19.37 1.75 -16.90
CA GLU A 74 18.65 0.56 -17.36
C GLU A 74 17.48 0.89 -18.31
N GLY A 75 17.25 2.16 -18.66
CA GLY A 75 16.18 2.62 -19.54
C GLY A 75 14.77 2.39 -18.95
N ARG A 76 14.64 2.42 -17.63
CA ARG A 76 13.36 2.20 -16.95
C ARG A 76 12.66 3.52 -16.67
N GLU A 77 11.37 3.56 -16.97
CA GLU A 77 10.50 4.68 -16.64
C GLU A 77 9.84 4.45 -15.28
N VAL A 78 9.74 5.49 -14.45
CA VAL A 78 9.05 5.45 -13.16
C VAL A 78 7.87 6.40 -13.21
N LEU A 79 6.68 5.86 -12.94
CA LEU A 79 5.43 6.62 -12.92
C LEU A 79 4.87 6.68 -11.50
N LEU A 80 4.65 7.89 -11.01
CA LEU A 80 3.90 8.13 -9.78
C LEU A 80 2.41 8.09 -10.10
N THR A 81 1.67 7.24 -9.39
CA THR A 81 0.20 7.20 -9.42
C THR A 81 -0.35 7.43 -8.03
N LEU A 82 -1.47 8.14 -7.94
CA LEU A 82 -2.13 8.49 -6.68
C LEU A 82 -3.58 8.00 -6.72
N ASP A 83 -3.93 7.05 -5.85
CA ASP A 83 -5.27 6.43 -5.82
C ASP A 83 -5.77 5.91 -7.19
N GLY A 84 -4.84 5.42 -8.02
CA GLY A 84 -5.13 4.91 -9.37
C GLY A 84 -5.23 5.97 -10.46
N PHE A 85 -5.10 7.26 -10.11
CA PHE A 85 -4.99 8.34 -11.08
C PHE A 85 -3.52 8.56 -11.48
N PRO A 86 -3.24 8.82 -12.77
CA PRO A 86 -1.90 9.14 -13.21
C PRO A 86 -1.45 10.45 -12.58
N GLY A 87 -0.30 10.42 -11.91
CA GLY A 87 0.37 11.60 -11.37
C GLY A 87 1.34 12.16 -12.39
N CYS A 88 2.62 11.84 -12.22
CA CYS A 88 3.71 12.31 -13.08
C CYS A 88 4.78 11.23 -13.27
N GLU A 89 5.64 11.42 -14.27
CA GLU A 89 6.90 10.69 -14.40
C GLU A 89 7.89 11.17 -13.33
N LEU A 90 8.79 10.28 -12.91
CA LEU A 90 9.89 10.57 -12.00
C LEU A 90 11.21 10.21 -12.67
N GLU A 91 12.18 11.11 -12.60
CA GLU A 91 13.51 10.95 -13.15
C GLU A 91 14.50 10.47 -12.08
N ALA A 92 15.71 10.07 -12.48
CA ALA A 92 16.74 9.71 -11.51
C ALA A 92 17.12 10.91 -10.64
N GLY A 93 17.27 10.66 -9.34
CA GLY A 93 17.56 11.70 -8.35
C GLY A 93 16.32 12.41 -7.82
N ASP A 94 15.15 12.24 -8.45
CA ASP A 94 13.90 12.75 -7.89
C ASP A 94 13.57 12.11 -6.55
N SER A 95 12.89 12.87 -5.69
CA SER A 95 12.50 12.46 -4.35
C SER A 95 11.01 12.69 -4.11
N VAL A 96 10.31 11.64 -3.69
CA VAL A 96 8.90 11.68 -3.31
C VAL A 96 8.78 11.69 -1.80
N LYS A 97 8.18 12.75 -1.25
CA LYS A 97 7.91 12.88 0.19
C LYS A 97 6.46 12.56 0.49
N ILE A 98 6.24 11.64 1.41
CA ILE A 98 4.92 11.13 1.77
C ILE A 98 4.71 11.31 3.27
N ARG A 99 3.58 11.91 3.62
CA ARG A 99 3.18 12.14 5.01
C ARG A 99 1.67 12.12 5.12
N LYS A 100 1.16 11.86 6.33
CA LYS A 100 -0.26 12.02 6.63
C LYS A 100 -0.74 13.45 6.36
N SER A 101 -1.90 13.56 5.70
CA SER A 101 -2.56 14.84 5.45
C SER A 101 -3.10 15.43 6.75
N ARG A 102 -3.06 16.77 6.87
CA ARG A 102 -3.71 17.50 7.97
C ARG A 102 -5.23 17.54 7.82
N THR A 103 -5.73 17.21 6.63
CA THR A 103 -7.15 17.20 6.29
C THR A 103 -7.58 15.77 5.95
N PRO A 104 -8.12 15.01 6.91
CA PRO A 104 -8.59 13.66 6.64
C PRO A 104 -9.91 13.67 5.85
N VAL A 105 -10.13 12.64 5.05
CA VAL A 105 -11.42 12.40 4.40
C VAL A 105 -12.46 11.98 5.44
N ARG A 106 -13.65 12.59 5.39
CA ARG A 106 -14.78 12.22 6.25
C ARG A 106 -15.72 11.29 5.49
N ILE A 107 -15.87 10.06 5.97
CA ILE A 107 -16.68 9.03 5.34
C ILE A 107 -17.88 8.73 6.24
N ILE A 108 -19.09 8.78 5.67
CA ILE A 108 -20.32 8.37 6.36
C ILE A 108 -20.46 6.85 6.23
N ARG A 109 -20.61 6.15 7.35
CA ARG A 109 -20.87 4.70 7.37
C ARG A 109 -22.33 4.43 7.74
N PRO A 110 -23.07 3.60 6.97
CA PRO A 110 -24.40 3.14 7.37
C PRO A 110 -24.38 2.47 8.74
N ARG A 111 -25.47 2.59 9.50
CA ARG A 111 -25.63 1.84 10.75
C ARG A 111 -25.62 0.34 10.46
N GLY A 112 -24.83 -0.41 11.22
CA GLY A 112 -24.66 -1.86 11.04
C GLY A 112 -23.63 -2.26 9.97
N ALA A 113 -22.94 -1.31 9.33
CA ALA A 113 -21.84 -1.64 8.42
C ALA A 113 -20.69 -2.30 9.20
N ASP A 114 -20.43 -3.57 8.90
CA ASP A 114 -19.30 -4.35 9.43
C ASP A 114 -18.22 -4.51 8.36
N PHE A 115 -17.00 -4.10 8.71
CA PHE A 115 -15.83 -4.26 7.84
C PHE A 115 -15.55 -5.74 7.55
N PHE A 116 -15.66 -6.61 8.55
CA PHE A 116 -15.38 -8.04 8.36
C PHE A 116 -16.43 -8.72 7.51
N GLN A 117 -17.71 -8.35 7.66
CA GLN A 117 -18.77 -8.79 6.74
C GLN A 117 -18.44 -8.40 5.30
N THR A 118 -18.14 -7.12 5.06
CA THR A 118 -17.77 -6.64 3.72
C THR A 118 -16.58 -7.42 3.17
N LEU A 119 -15.58 -7.67 4.00
CA LEU A 119 -14.38 -8.38 3.62
C LEU A 119 -14.66 -9.85 3.27
N ARG A 120 -15.49 -10.55 4.05
CA ARG A 120 -15.94 -11.92 3.75
C ARG A 120 -16.68 -12.00 2.42
N GLU A 121 -17.60 -11.07 2.18
CA GLU A 121 -18.39 -10.99 0.94
C GLU A 121 -17.50 -10.68 -0.28
N LYS A 122 -16.55 -9.74 -0.16
CA LYS A 122 -15.70 -9.29 -1.27
C LYS A 122 -14.53 -10.22 -1.58
N LEU A 123 -13.97 -10.90 -0.58
CA LEU A 123 -12.83 -11.81 -0.74
C LEU A 123 -13.25 -13.29 -0.73
N LEU A 124 -14.56 -13.57 -0.68
CA LEU A 124 -15.13 -14.93 -0.68
C LEU A 124 -14.59 -15.83 0.43
N TRP A 125 -14.31 -15.28 1.61
CA TRP A 125 -13.75 -16.02 2.75
C TRP A 125 -14.74 -16.93 3.48
N GLU A 126 -16.00 -17.01 3.01
CA GLU A 126 -17.06 -17.82 3.64
C GLU A 126 -17.02 -19.30 3.27
N THR A 127 -16.07 -19.75 2.44
CA THR A 127 -15.90 -21.18 2.18
C THR A 127 -15.23 -21.85 3.37
N HIS A 128 -16.02 -22.22 4.37
CA HIS A 128 -15.61 -23.28 5.28
C HIS A 128 -15.35 -24.55 4.45
N PRO A 129 -14.17 -25.19 4.52
CA PRO A 129 -13.80 -26.32 3.64
C PRO A 129 -14.70 -27.56 3.79
N ARG A 130 -15.56 -27.59 4.81
CA ARG A 130 -16.71 -28.50 4.87
C ARG A 130 -17.96 -27.71 4.52
N GLY A 131 -18.32 -27.72 3.24
CA GLY A 131 -19.46 -26.97 2.71
C GLY A 131 -20.80 -27.38 3.32
N GLY A 132 -21.72 -26.42 3.31
CA GLY A 132 -23.16 -26.66 3.16
C GLY A 132 -23.89 -27.32 4.32
N ARG A 133 -24.46 -26.49 5.20
CA ARG A 133 -25.87 -26.65 5.55
C ARG A 133 -26.47 -25.27 5.78
N LYS A 134 -27.35 -24.86 4.85
CA LYS A 134 -28.38 -23.87 5.16
C LYS A 134 -29.25 -24.49 6.27
N THR A 135 -29.30 -23.83 7.42
CA THR A 135 -30.39 -23.95 8.39
C THR A 135 -31.08 -22.60 8.42
#